data_AF-A0A848PC95-F1
#
_entry.id   AF-A0A848PC95-F1
#
_cell.length_a   1.000
_cell.length_b   1.000
_cell.length_c   1.000
_cell.angle_alpha   90.00
_cell.angle_beta   90.00
_cell.angle_gamma   90.00
#
_symmetry.space_group_name_H-M   'P 1'
#
loop_
_entity.id
_entity.type
_entity.pdbx_description
1 polymer ?
#
loop_
_entity_poly.entity_id
_entity_poly.type
_entity_poly.pdbx_seq_one_letter_code
_entity_poly.pdbx_strand_id
1 'polypeptide(L)'
;MHTLIGLMFFGMAIAVAVWMLIVWRGFTQVWLPEELKAARVALVEKNLWIDAPFPVVGRPDRVYRLPTGQHVPVENKNRDLDRVFDTDIAQLSLQAWLLRHKGFETAAHGYVAINNRRTRQRTAHRVELLDDSACVRIINRYLDVTEGRAQPRKSRGKKCNSCGHRIACHG
;
A
#
# COMPACT_ATOMS: atom_id res chain seq x y z
N MET A 1 -34.55 -4.45 -41.41
CA MET A 1 -33.14 -4.12 -41.77
C MET A 1 -32.65 -2.86 -41.06
N HIS A 2 -33.40 -1.76 -41.07
CA HIS A 2 -33.03 -0.50 -40.38
C HIS A 2 -32.85 -0.61 -38.85
N THR A 3 -33.64 -1.45 -38.18
CA THR A 3 -33.54 -1.69 -36.71
C THR A 3 -32.28 -2.46 -36.31
N LEU A 4 -31.86 -3.44 -37.10
CA LEU A 4 -30.62 -4.20 -36.87
C LEU A 4 -29.38 -3.32 -37.07
N ILE A 5 -29.37 -2.48 -38.10
CA ILE A 5 -28.29 -1.52 -38.36
C ILE A 5 -28.19 -0.50 -37.21
N GLY A 6 -29.33 0.01 -36.72
CA GLY A 6 -29.36 0.92 -35.57
C GLY A 6 -28.80 0.31 -34.28
N LEU A 7 -29.12 -0.97 -34.01
CA LEU A 7 -28.58 -1.70 -32.86
C LEU A 7 -27.06 -1.92 -32.95
N MET A 8 -26.52 -2.18 -34.14
CA MET A 8 -25.07 -2.32 -34.35
C MET A 8 -24.33 -0.99 -34.10
N PHE A 9 -24.84 0.14 -34.60
CA PHE A 9 -24.24 1.45 -34.35
C PHE A 9 -24.30 1.83 -32.86
N PHE A 10 -25.39 1.51 -32.17
CA PHE A 10 -25.51 1.75 -30.74
C PHE A 10 -24.52 0.92 -29.92
N GLY A 11 -24.36 -0.37 -30.25
CA GLY A 11 -23.37 -1.25 -29.63
C GLY A 11 -21.94 -0.76 -29.85
N MET A 12 -21.62 -0.29 -31.07
CA MET A 12 -20.31 0.28 -31.38
C MET A 12 -20.05 1.59 -30.60
N ALA A 13 -21.05 2.45 -30.49
CA ALA A 13 -20.93 3.69 -29.71
C ALA A 13 -20.65 3.41 -28.22
N ILE A 14 -21.32 2.41 -27.63
CA ILE A 14 -21.04 1.97 -26.26
C ILE A 14 -19.62 1.42 -26.15
N ALA A 15 -19.19 0.57 -27.08
CA ALA A 15 -17.84 0.00 -27.06
C ALA A 15 -16.76 1.09 -27.14
N VAL A 16 -16.93 2.09 -28.01
CA VAL A 16 -16.03 3.24 -28.12
C VAL A 16 -16.05 4.08 -26.85
N ALA A 17 -17.22 4.36 -26.28
CA ALA A 17 -17.34 5.12 -25.04
C ALA A 17 -16.66 4.40 -23.86
N VAL A 18 -16.87 3.08 -23.74
CA VAL A 18 -16.21 2.25 -22.72
C VAL A 18 -14.70 2.23 -22.93
N TRP A 19 -14.24 2.08 -24.18
CA TRP A 19 -12.81 2.12 -24.51
C TRP A 19 -12.20 3.49 -24.17
N MET A 20 -12.85 4.60 -24.54
CA MET A 20 -12.42 5.95 -24.18
C MET A 20 -12.38 6.15 -22.67
N LEU A 21 -13.37 5.66 -21.93
CA LEU A 21 -13.39 5.72 -20.47
C LEU A 21 -12.23 4.94 -19.85
N ILE A 22 -11.94 3.73 -20.33
CA ILE A 22 -10.82 2.91 -19.85
C ILE A 22 -9.47 3.60 -20.15
N VAL A 23 -9.30 4.08 -21.38
CA VAL A 23 -8.07 4.76 -21.83
C VAL A 23 -7.86 6.07 -21.05
N TRP A 24 -8.90 6.88 -20.87
CA TRP A 24 -8.84 8.10 -20.07
C TRP A 24 -8.52 7.82 -18.59
N ARG A 25 -9.06 6.74 -18.03
CA ARG A 25 -8.73 6.29 -16.67
C ARG A 25 -7.27 5.80 -16.53
N GLY A 26 -6.67 5.32 -17.62
CA GLY A 26 -5.24 4.99 -17.71
C GLY A 26 -4.36 6.23 -17.73
N PHE A 27 -4.70 7.23 -18.55
CA PHE A 27 -3.96 8.50 -18.64
C PHE A 27 -4.03 9.36 -17.37
N THR A 28 -5.08 9.21 -16.56
CA THR A 28 -5.25 9.96 -15.30
C THR A 28 -4.44 9.42 -14.12
N GLN A 29 -3.58 8.42 -14.33
CA GLN A 29 -2.61 7.93 -13.33
C GLN A 29 -1.38 8.86 -13.20
N VAL A 30 -1.57 10.19 -13.24
CA VAL A 30 -0.48 11.19 -13.10
C VAL A 30 0.28 11.01 -11.78
N TRP A 31 -0.40 10.49 -10.76
CA TRP A 31 0.17 10.19 -9.45
C TRP A 31 1.09 8.97 -9.43
N LEU A 32 0.98 8.07 -10.43
CA LEU A 32 1.70 6.80 -10.45
C LEU A 32 3.16 7.06 -10.89
N PRO A 33 4.17 6.66 -10.10
CA PRO A 33 5.57 6.80 -10.47
C PRO A 33 5.89 6.14 -11.82
N GLU A 34 6.84 6.71 -12.56
CA GLU A 34 7.15 6.27 -13.93
C GLU A 34 7.53 4.78 -14.01
N GLU A 35 8.35 4.30 -13.07
CA GLU A 35 8.71 2.88 -13.00
C GLU A 35 7.50 1.96 -12.79
N LEU A 36 6.45 2.43 -12.12
CA LEU A 36 5.24 1.65 -11.87
C LEU A 36 4.24 1.71 -13.04
N LYS A 37 4.34 2.70 -13.93
CA LYS A 37 3.50 2.77 -15.14
C LYS A 37 3.81 1.64 -16.11
N ALA A 38 5.08 1.26 -16.21
CA ALA A 38 5.53 0.12 -17.02
C ALA A 38 5.41 -1.24 -16.31
N ALA A 39 5.08 -1.23 -15.02
CA ALA A 39 4.98 -2.43 -14.20
C ALA A 39 3.63 -3.13 -14.33
N ARG A 40 3.60 -4.42 -14.01
CA ARG A 40 2.35 -5.20 -13.94
C ARG A 40 1.86 -5.27 -12.51
N VAL A 41 0.56 -5.14 -12.30
CA VAL A 41 -0.03 -5.38 -10.97
C VAL A 41 0.08 -6.88 -10.65
N ALA A 42 0.83 -7.23 -9.61
CA ALA A 42 1.08 -8.60 -9.19
C ALA A 42 0.10 -9.04 -8.10
N LEU A 43 -0.16 -8.17 -7.11
CA LEU A 43 -1.10 -8.42 -6.01
C LEU A 43 -1.97 -7.18 -5.78
N VAL A 44 -3.23 -7.41 -5.43
CA VAL A 44 -4.17 -6.39 -4.95
C VAL A 44 -4.92 -6.99 -3.77
N GLU A 45 -4.84 -6.34 -2.61
CA GLU A 45 -5.67 -6.68 -1.44
C GLU A 45 -5.67 -8.18 -1.09
N LYS A 46 -4.52 -8.84 -1.25
CA LYS A 46 -4.37 -10.29 -1.02
C LYS A 46 -3.62 -10.53 0.28
N ASN A 47 -4.17 -11.41 1.11
CA ASN A 47 -3.50 -11.83 2.33
C ASN A 47 -2.22 -12.61 2.00
N LEU A 48 -1.14 -12.23 2.68
CA LEU A 48 0.10 -12.96 2.81
C LEU A 48 0.17 -13.43 4.26
N TRP A 49 0.39 -14.71 4.48
CA TRP A 49 0.65 -15.26 5.81
C TRP A 49 1.97 -16.00 5.79
N ILE A 50 2.76 -15.94 6.85
CA ILE A 50 3.83 -16.92 7.08
C ILE A 50 3.75 -17.42 8.52
N ASP A 51 4.19 -18.65 8.74
CA ASP A 51 4.17 -19.28 10.08
C ASP A 51 5.54 -19.25 10.76
N ALA A 52 6.61 -19.10 9.98
CA ALA A 52 7.99 -19.03 10.44
C ALA A 52 8.74 -17.86 9.75
N PRO A 53 9.67 -17.17 10.43
CA PRO A 53 10.09 -17.40 11.83
C PRO A 53 9.06 -16.93 12.88
N PHE A 54 8.05 -16.16 12.47
CA PHE A 54 6.96 -15.71 13.32
C PHE A 54 5.62 -15.86 12.57
N PRO A 55 4.51 -16.12 13.27
CA PRO A 55 3.19 -16.05 12.67
C PRO A 55 2.87 -14.59 12.35
N VAL A 56 2.94 -14.22 11.07
CA VAL A 56 2.65 -12.85 10.60
C VAL A 56 1.70 -12.92 9.43
N VAL A 57 0.64 -12.11 9.50
CA VAL A 57 -0.28 -11.87 8.39
C VAL A 57 -0.23 -10.40 7.98
N GLY A 58 -0.25 -10.16 6.68
CA GLY A 58 -0.33 -8.82 6.10
C GLY A 58 -1.13 -8.84 4.81
N ARG A 59 -1.76 -7.72 4.51
CA ARG A 59 -2.54 -7.51 3.29
C ARG A 59 -2.04 -6.24 2.63
N PRO A 60 -1.09 -6.32 1.70
CA PRO A 60 -0.66 -5.16 0.94
C PRO A 60 -1.83 -4.66 0.06
N ASP A 61 -2.05 -3.35 0.02
CA ASP A 61 -3.06 -2.77 -0.87
C ASP A 61 -2.77 -3.16 -2.33
N ARG A 62 -1.52 -2.93 -2.75
CA ARG A 62 -1.02 -3.25 -4.09
C ARG A 62 0.44 -3.65 -4.08
N VAL A 63 0.80 -4.53 -4.99
CA VAL A 63 2.19 -4.86 -5.31
C VAL A 63 2.35 -4.86 -6.82
N TYR A 64 3.34 -4.11 -7.30
CA TYR A 64 3.69 -4.04 -8.72
C TYR A 64 4.92 -4.88 -8.98
N ARG A 65 4.94 -5.62 -10.08
CA ARG A 65 6.13 -6.32 -10.58
C ARG A 65 6.75 -5.51 -11.70
N LEU A 66 7.95 -4.99 -11.46
CA LEU A 66 8.74 -4.25 -12.42
C LEU A 66 9.17 -5.16 -13.59
N PRO A 67 9.53 -4.60 -14.76
CA PRO A 67 10.13 -5.36 -15.86
C PRO A 67 11.40 -6.11 -15.45
N THR A 68 12.13 -5.61 -14.45
CA THR A 68 13.31 -6.27 -13.86
C THR A 68 12.97 -7.53 -13.06
N GLY A 69 11.70 -7.80 -12.79
CA GLY A 69 11.24 -8.95 -12.01
C GLY A 69 10.94 -8.62 -10.54
N GLN A 70 11.49 -7.52 -10.02
CA GLN A 70 11.33 -7.08 -8.64
C GLN A 70 9.90 -6.62 -8.33
N HIS A 71 9.46 -6.87 -7.10
CA HIS A 71 8.15 -6.52 -6.57
C HIS A 71 8.26 -5.27 -5.70
N VAL A 72 7.44 -4.28 -5.98
CA VAL A 72 7.38 -2.99 -5.28
C VAL A 72 6.03 -2.86 -4.59
N PRO A 73 5.98 -2.88 -3.25
CA PRO A 73 4.74 -2.66 -2.52
C PRO A 73 4.33 -1.19 -2.55
N VAL A 74 3.02 -0.96 -2.64
CA VAL A 74 2.41 0.39 -2.62
C VAL A 74 1.27 0.40 -1.61
N GLU A 75 1.33 1.34 -0.67
CA GLU A 75 0.33 1.53 0.38
C GLU A 75 -0.45 2.83 0.14
N ASN A 76 -1.78 2.79 0.20
CA ASN A 76 -2.60 3.99 0.05
C ASN A 76 -2.91 4.63 1.41
N LYS A 77 -2.82 5.96 1.48
CA LYS A 77 -3.21 6.74 2.66
C LYS A 77 -4.20 7.83 2.27
N ASN A 78 -5.22 8.04 3.10
CA ASN A 78 -6.22 9.07 2.90
C ASN A 78 -6.21 10.04 4.11
N ARG A 79 -5.58 11.21 3.94
CA ARG A 79 -5.30 12.14 5.06
C ARG A 79 -5.17 13.59 4.58
N ASP A 80 -5.16 14.54 5.50
CA ASP A 80 -5.05 15.97 5.19
C ASP A 80 -3.60 16.40 4.91
N LEU A 81 -2.63 15.68 5.48
CA LEU A 81 -1.21 16.01 5.37
C LEU A 81 -0.56 15.13 4.31
N ASP A 82 0.06 15.76 3.32
CA ASP A 82 0.87 15.08 2.31
C ASP A 82 2.29 14.83 2.84
N ARG A 83 2.41 13.88 3.77
CA ARG A 83 3.67 13.51 4.40
C ARG A 83 3.71 12.03 4.74
N VAL A 84 4.87 11.40 4.55
CA VAL A 84 5.20 10.07 5.04
C VAL A 84 5.59 10.12 6.52
N PHE A 85 5.08 9.18 7.31
CA PHE A 85 5.49 8.95 8.69
C PHE A 85 6.32 7.67 8.82
N ASP A 86 7.12 7.58 9.88
CA ASP A 86 7.91 6.38 10.20
C ASP A 86 7.03 5.12 10.33
N THR A 87 5.79 5.26 10.78
CA THR A 87 4.81 4.16 10.83
C THR A 87 4.40 3.68 9.44
N ASP A 88 4.37 4.57 8.44
CA ASP A 88 4.08 4.19 7.05
C ASP A 88 5.26 3.38 6.49
N ILE A 89 6.50 3.80 6.77
CA ILE A 89 7.71 3.08 6.38
C ILE A 89 7.75 1.71 7.07
N ALA A 90 7.49 1.64 8.38
CA ALA A 90 7.47 0.40 9.12
C ALA A 90 6.41 -0.58 8.58
N GLN A 91 5.18 -0.11 8.33
CA GLN A 91 4.11 -0.92 7.76
C GLN A 91 4.49 -1.47 6.38
N LEU A 92 4.96 -0.60 5.48
CA LEU A 92 5.34 -0.99 4.12
C LEU A 92 6.54 -1.94 4.12
N SER A 93 7.49 -1.74 5.04
CA SER A 93 8.65 -2.62 5.20
C SER A 93 8.26 -4.01 5.70
N LEU A 94 7.29 -4.11 6.63
CA LEU A 94 6.75 -5.41 7.09
C LEU A 94 5.99 -6.13 5.98
N GLN A 95 5.25 -5.41 5.13
CA GLN A 95 4.65 -5.99 3.91
C GLN A 95 5.72 -6.49 2.94
N ALA A 96 6.80 -5.74 2.74
CA ALA A 96 7.94 -6.14 1.91
C ALA A 96 8.67 -7.36 2.48
N TRP A 97 8.83 -7.43 3.80
CA TRP A 97 9.38 -8.58 4.50
C TRP A 97 8.55 -9.85 4.25
N LEU A 98 7.21 -9.75 4.31
CA LEU A 98 6.31 -10.86 3.94
C LEU A 98 6.45 -11.28 2.48
N LEU A 99 6.60 -10.32 1.56
CA LEU A 99 6.84 -10.62 0.14
C LEU A 99 8.15 -11.41 -0.03
N ARG A 100 9.24 -10.98 0.57
CA ARG A 100 10.52 -11.69 0.54
C ARG A 100 10.42 -13.11 1.09
N HIS A 101 9.74 -13.29 2.23
CA HIS A 101 9.54 -14.61 2.85
C HIS A 101 8.61 -15.52 2.05
N LYS A 102 7.82 -14.97 1.13
CA LYS A 102 7.02 -15.72 0.15
C LYS A 102 7.73 -15.99 -1.16
N GLY A 103 9.02 -15.66 -1.26
CA GLY A 103 9.84 -15.90 -2.45
C GLY A 103 9.67 -14.84 -3.54
N PHE A 104 9.02 -13.71 -3.25
CA PHE A 104 8.99 -12.60 -4.18
C PHE A 104 10.31 -11.83 -4.10
N GLU A 105 11.02 -11.75 -5.22
CA GLU A 105 12.12 -10.80 -5.37
C GLU A 105 11.55 -9.39 -5.17
N THR A 106 11.96 -8.69 -4.12
CA THR A 106 11.32 -7.45 -3.65
C THR A 106 12.34 -6.31 -3.69
N ALA A 107 11.95 -5.17 -4.24
CA ALA A 107 12.82 -4.00 -4.32
C ALA A 107 13.19 -3.46 -2.92
N ALA A 108 14.29 -2.70 -2.84
CA ALA A 108 14.71 -2.03 -1.60
C ALA A 108 13.81 -0.83 -1.24
N HIS A 109 12.91 -0.42 -2.13
CA HIS A 109 12.01 0.71 -1.94
C HIS A 109 10.54 0.32 -2.15
N GLY A 110 9.66 1.20 -1.69
CA GLY A 110 8.22 1.14 -1.96
C GLY A 110 7.62 2.53 -2.11
N TYR A 111 6.30 2.60 -2.26
CA TYR A 111 5.60 3.88 -2.35
C TYR A 111 4.46 4.02 -1.36
N VAL A 112 4.36 5.20 -0.76
CA VAL A 112 3.18 5.64 -0.02
C VAL A 112 2.39 6.58 -0.93
N ALA A 113 1.24 6.12 -1.41
CA ALA A 113 0.34 6.90 -2.24
C ALA A 113 -0.67 7.65 -1.37
N ILE A 114 -0.47 8.96 -1.20
CA ILE A 114 -1.31 9.81 -0.36
C ILE A 114 -2.38 10.48 -1.22
N ASN A 115 -3.64 10.23 -0.89
CA ASN A 115 -4.78 11.02 -1.34
C ASN A 115 -5.04 12.13 -0.32
N ASN A 116 -4.72 13.37 -0.69
CA ASN A 116 -4.91 14.52 0.17
C ASN A 116 -6.39 14.93 0.17
N ARG A 117 -7.05 14.87 1.34
CA ARG A 117 -8.48 15.19 1.46
C ARG A 117 -8.80 16.67 1.21
N ARG A 118 -7.86 17.58 1.48
CA ARG A 118 -8.04 19.04 1.33
C ARG A 118 -7.79 19.49 -0.09
N THR A 119 -6.68 19.06 -0.69
CA THR A 119 -6.30 19.50 -2.05
C THR A 119 -6.88 18.60 -3.13
N ARG A 120 -7.40 17.42 -2.78
CA ARG A 120 -7.88 16.36 -3.71
C ARG A 120 -6.77 15.83 -4.63
N GLN A 121 -5.53 16.19 -4.36
CA GLN A 121 -4.37 15.70 -5.09
C GLN A 121 -3.96 14.32 -4.58
N ARG A 122 -3.44 13.50 -5.48
CA ARG A 122 -2.83 12.22 -5.15
C ARG A 122 -1.35 12.26 -5.51
N THR A 123 -0.50 11.94 -4.54
CA THR A 123 0.96 11.95 -4.70
C THR A 123 1.53 10.62 -4.22
N ALA A 124 2.45 10.04 -4.99
CA ALA A 124 3.23 8.88 -4.55
C ALA A 124 4.59 9.32 -4.02
N HIS A 125 4.91 8.92 -2.80
CA HIS A 125 6.18 9.19 -2.15
C HIS A 125 7.03 7.92 -2.13
N ARG A 126 8.19 7.94 -2.80
CA ARG A 126 9.16 6.84 -2.74
C ARG A 126 9.79 6.81 -1.35
N VAL A 127 9.88 5.63 -0.75
CA VAL A 127 10.52 5.42 0.55
C VAL A 127 11.48 4.25 0.47
N GLU A 128 12.62 4.37 1.16
CA GLU A 128 13.50 3.24 1.40
C GLU A 128 12.86 2.31 2.43
N LEU A 129 12.90 1.02 2.16
CA LEU A 129 12.35 0.00 3.03
C LEU A 129 13.41 -0.45 4.03
N LEU A 130 12.94 -0.81 5.22
CA LEU A 130 13.78 -1.41 6.24
C LEU A 130 14.20 -2.82 5.78
N ASP A 131 15.43 -3.20 6.15
CA ASP A 131 15.92 -4.56 5.96
C ASP A 131 15.18 -5.57 6.86
N ASP A 132 15.46 -6.86 6.63
CA ASP A 132 14.84 -7.94 7.39
C ASP A 132 15.17 -7.88 8.88
N SER A 133 16.39 -7.47 9.24
CA SER A 133 16.80 -7.35 10.64
C SER A 133 15.97 -6.31 11.39
N ALA A 134 15.69 -5.18 10.76
CA ALA A 134 14.88 -4.11 11.30
C ALA A 134 13.41 -4.51 11.41
N CYS A 135 12.90 -5.23 10.40
CA CYS A 135 11.54 -5.80 10.46
C CYS A 135 11.41 -6.80 11.62
N VAL A 136 12.36 -7.71 11.78
CA VAL A 136 12.40 -8.67 12.90
C VAL A 136 12.47 -7.95 14.24
N ARG A 137 13.25 -6.87 14.38
CA ARG A 137 13.26 -6.05 15.61
C ARG A 137 11.88 -5.45 15.93
N ILE A 138 11.13 -5.00 14.92
CA ILE A 138 9.78 -4.46 15.11
C ILE A 138 8.82 -5.58 15.56
N ILE A 139 8.89 -6.76 14.92
CA ILE A 139 8.06 -7.93 15.26
C ILE A 139 8.35 -8.39 16.68
N ASN A 140 9.62 -8.59 17.04
CA ASN A 140 10.02 -8.99 18.39
C ASN A 140 9.56 -7.96 19.42
N ARG A 141 9.73 -6.66 19.14
CA ARG A 141 9.26 -5.61 20.04
C ARG A 141 7.75 -5.66 20.24
N TYR A 142 6.97 -5.95 19.20
CA TYR A 142 5.53 -6.14 19.30
C TYR A 142 5.21 -7.33 20.21
N LEU A 143 5.81 -8.50 19.95
CA LEU A 143 5.62 -9.72 20.73
C LEU A 143 6.00 -9.52 22.20
N ASP A 144 7.14 -8.92 22.48
CA ASP A 144 7.60 -8.65 23.85
C ASP A 144 6.62 -7.76 24.63
N VAL A 145 6.00 -6.78 23.95
CA VAL A 145 5.00 -5.92 24.58
C VAL A 145 3.68 -6.66 24.80
N THR A 146 3.22 -7.43 23.81
CA THR A 146 1.93 -8.14 23.91
C THR A 146 1.98 -9.33 24.86
N GLU A 147 3.15 -9.94 25.05
CA GLU A 147 3.37 -11.08 25.93
C GLU A 147 3.93 -10.66 27.30
N GLY A 148 3.98 -9.35 27.59
CA GLY A 148 4.35 -8.81 28.90
C GLY A 148 5.84 -8.89 29.25
N ARG A 149 6.71 -9.29 28.31
CA ARG A 149 8.17 -9.32 28.50
C ARG A 149 8.83 -7.95 28.47
N ALA A 150 8.16 -6.94 27.92
CA ALA A 150 8.65 -5.58 27.92
C ALA A 150 7.53 -4.55 28.11
N GLN A 151 7.82 -3.49 28.85
CA GLN A 151 6.84 -2.42 29.06
C GLN A 151 6.64 -1.59 27.78
N PRO A 152 5.38 -1.25 27.40
CA PRO A 152 5.12 -0.30 26.34
C PRO A 152 5.66 1.08 26.72
N ARG A 153 6.01 1.90 25.72
CA ARG A 153 6.42 3.28 25.94
C ARG A 153 5.28 4.20 25.55
N LYS A 154 4.99 5.19 26.39
CA LYS A 154 4.04 6.25 26.05
C LYS A 154 4.48 6.96 24.78
N SER A 155 3.55 7.16 23.85
CA SER A 155 3.77 8.08 22.74
C SER A 155 3.98 9.49 23.29
N ARG A 156 4.80 10.30 22.61
CA ARG A 156 4.95 11.73 22.92
C ARG A 156 4.08 12.56 21.99
N GLY A 157 3.56 13.68 22.49
CA GLY A 157 2.89 14.71 21.69
C GLY A 157 1.40 14.46 21.38
N LYS A 158 0.90 15.17 20.36
CA LYS A 158 -0.54 15.30 20.07
C LYS A 158 -1.26 13.98 19.77
N LYS A 159 -0.54 12.91 19.38
CA LYS A 159 -1.14 11.57 19.15
C LYS A 159 -1.83 11.02 20.39
N CYS A 160 -1.38 11.36 21.60
CA CYS A 160 -2.04 10.96 22.84
C CYS A 160 -3.41 11.62 23.01
N ASN A 161 -3.63 12.83 22.45
CA ASN A 161 -4.87 13.56 22.60
C ASN A 161 -6.03 12.90 21.83
N SER A 162 -5.71 12.20 20.74
CA SER A 162 -6.67 11.49 19.87
C SER A 162 -6.60 9.96 20.02
N CYS A 163 -5.91 9.44 21.05
CA CYS A 163 -5.77 8.00 21.26
C CYS A 163 -7.08 7.41 21.82
N GLY A 164 -7.64 6.40 21.16
CA GLY A 164 -8.85 5.70 21.61
C GLY A 164 -8.70 4.98 22.97
N HIS A 165 -7.47 4.68 23.39
CA HIS A 165 -7.18 4.02 24.67
C HIS A 165 -6.79 5.01 25.78
N ARG A 166 -6.94 6.32 25.57
CA ARG A 166 -6.49 7.35 26.53
C ARG A 166 -7.04 7.16 27.94
N ILE A 167 -8.29 6.74 28.08
CA ILE A 167 -8.95 6.53 29.39
C ILE A 167 -8.26 5.43 30.21
N ALA A 168 -7.73 4.40 29.55
CA ALA A 168 -7.06 3.26 30.18
C ALA A 168 -5.51 3.38 30.17
N CYS A 169 -4.96 4.53 29.74
CA CYS A 169 -3.52 4.73 29.64
C CYS A 169 -2.99 5.34 30.95
N HIS A 170 -2.34 4.52 31.77
CA HIS A 170 -1.84 4.92 33.10
C HIS A 170 -0.37 5.37 33.14
N GLY A 171 0.31 5.44 31.98
CA GLY A 171 1.74 5.72 31.91
C GLY A 171 2.23 5.80 30.48
#